data_AF-A0A927KH46-F1
#
_entry.id   AF-A0A927KH46-F1
#
_cell.length_a   1.000
_cell.length_b   1.000
_cell.length_c   1.000
_cell.angle_alpha   90.00
_cell.angle_beta   90.00
_cell.angle_gamma   90.00
#
_symmetry.space_group_name_H-M   'P 1'
#
loop_
_entity.id
_entity.type
_entity.pdbx_description
1 polymer ?
#
loop_
_entity_poly.entity_id
_entity_poly.type
_entity_poly.pdbx_seq_one_letter_code
_entity_poly.pdbx_strand_id
1 'polypeptide(L)'
;MNTDGLDALHQDLRTLRQALDDEDLERAAEVLHEHDQRLRRYMGQLGQDAPLGALRELLELQQRLQSHMRRVRDEHAARLAGLRRSGQASQHYREAAR
;
A
#
# COMPACT_ATOMS: atom_id res chain seq x y z
N MET A 1 -10.75 -8.96 -26.54
CA MET A 1 -10.02 -9.22 -25.27
C MET A 1 -9.87 -7.87 -24.59
N ASN A 2 -10.32 -7.74 -23.33
CA ASN A 2 -10.41 -6.44 -22.63
C ASN A 2 -9.05 -6.06 -22.02
N THR A 3 -8.04 -5.86 -22.88
CA THR A 3 -6.64 -5.56 -22.50
C THR A 3 -6.53 -4.21 -21.80
N ASP A 4 -7.34 -3.24 -22.18
CA ASP A 4 -7.32 -1.88 -21.63
C ASP A 4 -7.63 -1.86 -20.12
N GLY A 5 -8.51 -2.76 -19.65
CA GLY A 5 -8.83 -2.89 -18.22
C GLY A 5 -7.66 -3.46 -17.41
N LEU A 6 -6.91 -4.39 -17.99
CA LEU A 6 -5.74 -5.01 -17.37
C LEU A 6 -4.55 -4.04 -17.32
N ASP A 7 -4.31 -3.30 -18.39
CA ASP A 7 -3.24 -2.31 -18.46
C ASP A 7 -3.45 -1.19 -17.44
N ALA A 8 -4.70 -0.76 -17.25
CA ALA A 8 -5.05 0.19 -16.20
C ALA A 8 -4.76 -0.35 -14.78
N LEU A 9 -5.06 -1.63 -14.51
CA LEU A 9 -4.73 -2.25 -13.22
C LEU A 9 -3.21 -2.35 -12.99
N HIS A 10 -2.43 -2.64 -14.03
CA HIS A 10 -0.97 -2.60 -13.93
C HIS A 10 -0.45 -1.19 -13.65
N GLN A 11 -1.04 -0.19 -14.31
CA GLN A 11 -0.66 1.20 -14.12
C GLN A 11 -1.00 1.71 -12.72
N ASP A 12 -2.14 1.31 -12.17
CA ASP A 12 -2.53 1.63 -10.79
C ASP A 12 -1.50 1.07 -9.79
N LEU A 13 -1.04 -0.18 -9.97
CA LEU A 13 -0.03 -0.79 -9.10
C LEU A 13 1.35 -0.12 -9.21
N ARG A 14 1.75 0.32 -10.41
CA ARG A 14 2.98 1.11 -10.59
C ARG A 14 2.89 2.47 -9.91
N THR A 15 1.74 3.14 -10.05
CA THR A 15 1.48 4.45 -9.44
C THR A 15 1.45 4.33 -7.92
N LEU A 16 0.82 3.29 -7.38
CA LEU A 16 0.78 3.04 -5.94
C LEU A 16 2.19 2.77 -5.39
N ARG A 17 3.01 2.01 -6.11
CA ARG A 17 4.41 1.82 -5.71
C ARG A 17 5.17 3.15 -5.67
N GLN A 18 5.03 3.99 -6.68
CA GLN A 18 5.69 5.30 -6.71
C GLN A 18 5.25 6.17 -5.53
N ALA A 19 3.95 6.24 -5.24
CA ALA A 19 3.45 7.00 -4.09
C ALA A 19 3.99 6.49 -2.74
N LEU A 20 4.15 5.16 -2.59
CA LEU A 20 4.78 4.59 -1.41
C LEU A 20 6.28 4.90 -1.33
N ASP A 21 6.99 4.84 -2.47
CA ASP A 21 8.42 5.17 -2.57
C ASP A 21 8.67 6.66 -2.24
N ASP A 22 7.71 7.54 -2.56
CA ASP A 22 7.75 8.99 -2.28
C ASP A 22 7.19 9.37 -0.89
N GLU A 23 6.79 8.39 -0.07
CA GLU A 23 6.10 8.58 1.23
C GLU A 23 4.77 9.38 1.14
N ASP A 24 4.17 9.51 -0.04
CA ASP A 24 2.87 10.14 -0.25
C ASP A 24 1.73 9.16 0.08
N LEU A 25 1.46 9.04 1.38
CA LEU A 25 0.48 8.09 1.91
C LEU A 25 -0.97 8.44 1.54
N GLU A 26 -1.27 9.72 1.32
CA GLU A 26 -2.60 10.16 0.90
C GLU A 26 -2.86 9.71 -0.54
N ARG A 27 -1.91 9.98 -1.44
CA ARG A 27 -1.99 9.51 -2.82
C ARG A 27 -2.00 7.99 -2.91
N ALA A 28 -1.19 7.31 -2.09
CA ALA A 28 -1.20 5.85 -2.03
C ALA A 28 -2.58 5.30 -1.63
N ALA A 29 -3.28 5.93 -0.69
CA ALA A 29 -4.62 5.50 -0.28
C ALA A 29 -5.65 5.70 -1.39
N GLU A 30 -5.61 6.83 -2.10
CA GLU A 30 -6.48 7.11 -3.24
C GLU A 30 -6.30 6.06 -4.35
N VAL A 31 -5.06 5.84 -4.78
CA VAL A 31 -4.75 4.90 -5.87
C VAL A 31 -5.14 3.47 -5.50
N LEU A 32 -4.95 3.07 -4.24
CA LEU A 32 -5.39 1.76 -3.75
C LEU A 32 -6.92 1.61 -3.84
N HIS A 33 -7.67 2.66 -3.50
CA HIS A 33 -9.12 2.64 -3.56
C HIS A 33 -9.62 2.54 -5.02
N GLU A 34 -9.05 3.34 -5.92
CA GLU A 34 -9.35 3.30 -7.35
C GLU A 34 -9.02 1.92 -7.97
N HIS A 35 -7.87 1.35 -7.61
CA HIS A 35 -7.45 0.02 -8.03
C HIS A 35 -8.45 -1.07 -7.61
N ASP A 36 -8.92 -1.07 -6.36
CA ASP A 36 -9.89 -2.07 -5.88
C ASP A 36 -11.22 -1.98 -6.64
N GLN A 37 -11.72 -0.76 -6.87
CA GLN A 37 -12.93 -0.56 -7.66
C GLN A 37 -12.77 -1.08 -9.10
N ARG A 38 -11.63 -0.78 -9.72
CA ARG A 38 -11.33 -1.20 -11.09
C ARG A 38 -11.16 -2.72 -11.18
N LEU A 39 -10.52 -3.33 -10.19
CA LEU A 39 -10.32 -4.78 -10.12
C LEU A 39 -11.66 -5.52 -10.04
N ARG A 40 -12.55 -5.07 -9.16
CA ARG A 40 -13.90 -5.65 -9.03
C ARG A 40 -14.67 -5.56 -10.35
N ARG A 41 -14.57 -4.40 -11.03
CA ARG A 41 -15.23 -4.20 -12.33
C ARG A 41 -14.64 -5.12 -13.41
N TYR A 42 -13.32 -5.23 -13.47
CA TYR A 42 -12.62 -6.10 -14.42
C TYR A 42 -12.96 -7.59 -14.20
N MET A 43 -12.95 -8.06 -12.95
CA MET A 43 -13.37 -9.42 -12.59
C MET A 43 -14.85 -9.68 -12.94
N GLY A 44 -15.73 -8.71 -12.69
CA GLY A 44 -17.15 -8.81 -13.06
C GLY A 44 -17.39 -8.87 -14.56
N GLN A 45 -16.51 -8.28 -15.37
CA GLN A 45 -16.61 -8.27 -16.84
C GLN A 45 -16.03 -9.51 -17.51
N LEU A 46 -15.03 -10.17 -16.90
CA LEU A 46 -14.36 -11.32 -17.51
C LEU A 46 -15.12 -12.65 -17.38
N GLY A 47 -15.98 -12.81 -16.38
CA GLY A 47 -16.69 -14.08 -16.16
C GLY A 47 -15.72 -15.28 -16.04
N GLN A 48 -16.08 -16.44 -16.60
CA GLN A 48 -15.24 -17.66 -16.56
C GLN A 48 -14.08 -17.68 -17.56
N ASP A 49 -14.03 -16.75 -18.52
CA ASP A 49 -13.01 -16.71 -19.58
C ASP A 49 -11.82 -15.81 -19.23
N ALA A 50 -11.54 -15.66 -17.93
CA ALA A 50 -10.47 -14.78 -17.46
C ALA A 50 -9.08 -15.28 -17.89
N PRO A 51 -8.21 -14.43 -18.47
CA PRO A 51 -6.87 -14.82 -18.86
C PRO A 51 -6.01 -15.10 -17.61
N LEU A 52 -5.88 -16.39 -17.26
CA LEU A 52 -5.24 -16.86 -16.02
C LEU A 52 -3.80 -16.35 -15.83
N GLY A 53 -3.02 -16.23 -16.92
CA GLY A 53 -1.66 -15.71 -16.86
C GLY A 53 -1.60 -14.25 -16.41
N ALA A 54 -2.44 -13.40 -17.01
CA ALA A 54 -2.56 -11.99 -16.63
C ALA A 54 -3.04 -11.80 -15.19
N LEU A 55 -4.00 -12.62 -14.74
CA LEU A 55 -4.45 -12.59 -13.34
C LEU A 55 -3.32 -12.96 -12.38
N ARG A 56 -2.49 -13.94 -12.74
CA ARG A 56 -1.36 -14.36 -11.92
C ARG A 56 -0.32 -13.24 -11.78
N GLU A 57 0.06 -12.58 -12.87
CA GLU A 57 0.98 -11.44 -12.82
C GLU A 57 0.44 -10.31 -11.93
N LEU A 58 -0.85 -10.01 -12.05
CA LEU A 58 -1.51 -9.01 -11.22
C LEU A 58 -1.46 -9.37 -9.72
N LEU A 59 -1.75 -10.63 -9.37
CA LEU A 59 -1.70 -11.13 -8.00
C LEU A 59 -0.28 -11.11 -7.42
N GLU A 60 0.73 -11.46 -8.22
CA GLU A 60 2.14 -11.40 -7.82
C GLU A 60 2.57 -9.95 -7.51
N LEU A 61 2.17 -8.99 -8.35
CA LEU A 61 2.39 -7.57 -8.10
C LEU A 61 1.67 -7.08 -6.83
N GLN A 62 0.41 -7.46 -6.64
CA GLN A 62 -0.36 -7.11 -5.44
C GLN A 62 0.29 -7.65 -4.16
N GLN A 63 0.78 -8.89 -4.16
CA GLN A 63 1.47 -9.45 -2.99
C GLN A 63 2.75 -8.69 -2.62
N ARG A 64 3.55 -8.31 -3.63
CA ARG A 64 4.77 -7.54 -3.40
C ARG A 64 4.46 -6.18 -2.79
N LEU A 65 3.42 -5.52 -3.29
CA LEU A 65 2.98 -4.21 -2.81
C LEU A 65 2.41 -4.28 -1.39
N GLN A 66 1.62 -5.30 -1.08
CA GLN A 66 1.13 -5.54 0.29
C GLN A 66 2.28 -5.76 1.28
N SER A 67 3.33 -6.47 0.85
CA SER A 67 4.53 -6.66 1.65
C SER A 67 5.26 -5.35 1.90
N HIS A 68 5.35 -4.48 0.88
CA HIS A 68 5.94 -3.15 1.02
C HIS A 68 5.13 -2.27 1.98
N MET A 69 3.81 -2.16 1.81
CA MET A 69 2.95 -1.37 2.71
C MET A 69 3.05 -1.83 4.18
N ARG A 70 3.12 -3.14 4.43
CA ARG A 70 3.31 -3.68 5.79
C ARG A 70 4.64 -3.22 6.39
N ARG A 71 5.71 -3.28 5.60
CA ARG A 71 7.03 -2.82 6.02
C ARG A 71 7.03 -1.32 6.35
N VAL A 72 6.48 -0.48 5.48
CA VAL A 72 6.35 0.97 5.71
C VAL A 72 5.58 1.26 7.00
N ARG A 73 4.44 0.58 7.20
CA ARG A 73 3.66 0.69 8.45
C ARG A 73 4.50 0.33 9.68
N ASP A 74 5.25 -0.77 9.62
CA ASP A 74 6.04 -1.24 10.75
C ASP A 74 7.20 -0.29 11.07
N GLU A 75 7.82 0.32 10.06
CA GLU A 75 8.84 1.37 10.21
C GLU A 75 8.27 2.62 10.90
N HIS A 76 7.09 3.11 10.47
CA HIS A 76 6.42 4.22 11.14
C HIS A 76 6.01 3.89 12.58
N ALA A 77 5.51 2.68 12.84
CA ALA A 77 5.16 2.24 14.19
C ALA A 77 6.38 2.22 15.12
N ALA A 78 7.53 1.74 14.63
CA ALA A 78 8.79 1.74 15.37
C ALA A 78 9.26 3.16 15.69
N ARG A 79 9.16 4.09 14.72
CA ARG A 79 9.48 5.51 14.92
C ARG A 79 8.61 6.15 15.99
N LEU A 80 7.29 5.93 15.94
CA LEU A 80 6.36 6.46 16.93
C LEU A 80 6.63 5.92 18.34
N ALA A 81 6.93 4.62 18.45
CA ALA A 81 7.32 4.01 19.73
C ALA A 81 8.60 4.63 20.29
N GLY A 82 9.59 4.94 19.43
CA GLY A 82 10.81 5.65 19.81
C GLY A 82 10.54 7.05 20.36
N LEU A 83 9.71 7.83 19.68
CA LEU A 83 9.32 9.18 20.13
C LEU A 83 8.61 9.16 21.49
N ARG A 84 7.68 8.22 21.69
CA ARG A 84 6.99 8.05 22.97
C ARG A 84 7.95 7.75 24.12
N ARG A 85 8.90 6.82 23.92
CA ARG A 85 9.90 6.48 24.94
C ARG A 85 10.82 7.67 25.27
N SER A 86 11.25 8.42 24.25
CA SER A 86 12.06 9.64 24.46
C SER A 86 11.30 10.72 25.22
N GLY A 87 10.01 10.92 24.90
CA GLY A 87 9.14 11.83 25.62
C GLY A 87 8.96 11.45 27.09
N GLN A 88 8.71 10.17 27.36
CA GLN A 88 8.62 9.64 28.73
C GLN A 88 9.92 9.83 29.51
N ALA A 89 11.08 9.51 28.91
CA ALA A 89 12.38 9.72 29.54
C ALA A 89 12.62 11.20 29.89
N SER A 90 12.26 12.11 28.98
CA SER A 90 12.38 13.57 29.18
C SER A 90 11.42 14.10 30.27
N GLN A 91 10.28 13.46 30.49
CA GLN A 91 9.39 13.77 31.60
C GLN A 91 9.99 13.30 32.93
N HIS A 92 10.47 12.06 33.01
CA HIS A 92 11.10 11.52 34.21
C HIS A 92 12.33 12.33 34.66
N TYR A 93 13.19 12.78 33.74
CA TYR A 93 14.32 13.66 34.11
C TYR A 93 13.88 15.00 34.71
N ARG A 94 12.79 15.59 34.20
CA ARG A 94 12.25 16.85 34.72
C ARG A 94 11.59 16.68 36.10
N GLU A 95 10.99 15.53 36.35
CA GLU A 95 10.42 15.18 37.66
C GLU A 95 11.51 14.88 38.69
N ALA A 96 12.59 14.20 38.30
CA ALA A 96 13.72 13.88 39.18
C ALA A 96 14.63 15.08 39.51
N ALA A 97 14.54 16.16 38.72
CA ALA A 97 15.30 17.39 38.92
C ALA A 97 14.53 18.47 39.72
N ARG A 98 13.36 18.13 40.25
CA ARG A 98 12.59 18.94 41.22
C ARG A 98 12.83 18.44 42.64
#